data_AF-B3RYX4-F1
#
_entry.id   AF-B3RYX4-F1
#
_cell.length_a   1.000
_cell.length_b   1.000
_cell.length_c   1.000
_cell.angle_alpha   90.00
_cell.angle_beta   90.00
_cell.angle_gamma   90.00
#
_symmetry.space_group_name_H-M   'P 1'
#
loop_
_entity.id
_entity.type
_entity.pdbx_description
1 polymer ?
#
loop_
_entity_poly.entity_id
_entity_poly.type
_entity_poly.pdbx_seq_one_letter_code
_entity_poly.pdbx_strand_id
1 'polypeptide(L)'
;MGEEIFSLESLLEKNLQGRDLDEAKRILYGSGFSALTLPETASREATDLDFELKGYKISAQAEETRPPRIVRIGLVQNKIHLPTTASIVEQREALHQRISQITKVAADCGVNVICYQEAWNMPFAFCTREKHPWCQFAESAEDGPSAKLCCQLAERYNMVILSPILERDSLHGDTIFNTTTVISNHGKVIGKTRKNHIPRVGAFNESTYYMEGDTGHRVFETDFGKIAINICYGRHHPLNWLMYGVNGAEIVFNPSATVGALSEPMWSIEARNAAIANTYFTAGINRVGTESYPNEFTDGDGKPAHHDFGHFYGSSYVAAPNGGRTPGLSRVNEGLLVVELDLNLIRQIKDKWGFQMTARLDMYAKELANAVSSDFKPSIIKG
;
A
#
# COMPACT_ATOMS: atom_id res chain seq x y z
N MET A 1 -19.36 17.22 11.13
CA MET A 1 -18.20 16.37 11.47
C MET A 1 -17.09 17.31 11.92
N GLY A 2 -16.27 16.95 12.90
CA GLY A 2 -15.13 17.78 13.31
C GLY A 2 -14.11 17.91 12.18
N GLU A 3 -13.27 18.95 12.23
CA GLU A 3 -12.15 19.08 11.28
C GLU A 3 -11.25 17.84 11.38
N GLU A 4 -10.85 17.30 10.22
CA GLU A 4 -9.92 16.18 10.16
C GLU A 4 -8.57 16.60 10.73
N ILE A 5 -8.03 15.79 11.64
CA ILE A 5 -6.70 15.99 12.22
C ILE A 5 -5.66 15.84 11.12
N PHE A 6 -4.65 16.71 11.09
CA PHE A 6 -3.59 16.69 10.09
C PHE A 6 -2.72 15.41 10.14
N SER A 7 -2.24 15.04 11.34
CA SER A 7 -1.49 13.79 11.58
C SER A 7 -1.45 13.46 13.08
N LEU A 8 -1.20 12.19 13.43
CA LEU A 8 -0.97 11.78 14.82
C LEU A 8 0.25 12.50 15.41
N GLU A 9 1.31 12.67 14.63
CA GLU A 9 2.55 13.31 15.05
C GLU A 9 2.32 14.77 15.42
N SER A 10 1.54 15.50 14.63
CA SER A 10 1.17 16.89 14.95
C SER A 10 0.39 17.00 16.27
N LEU A 11 -0.46 16.02 16.60
CA LEU A 11 -1.15 15.97 17.89
C LEU A 11 -0.18 15.71 19.04
N LEU A 12 0.73 14.74 18.89
CA LEU A 12 1.70 14.42 19.94
C LEU A 12 2.63 15.60 20.21
N GLU A 13 3.19 16.21 19.17
CA GLU A 13 4.16 17.31 19.28
C GLU A 13 3.53 18.61 19.79
N LYS A 14 2.24 18.82 19.53
CA LYS A 14 1.49 19.95 20.09
C LYS A 14 1.27 19.81 21.60
N ASN A 15 1.11 18.59 22.10
CA ASN A 15 0.61 18.34 23.47
C ASN A 15 1.64 17.71 24.43
N LEU A 16 2.74 17.15 23.92
CA LEU A 16 3.81 16.53 24.70
C LEU A 16 5.16 17.15 24.35
N GLN A 17 6.08 17.19 25.31
CA GLN A 17 7.44 17.71 25.11
C GLN A 17 8.47 16.91 25.90
N GLY A 18 9.74 17.02 25.54
CA GLY A 18 10.86 16.38 26.23
C GLY A 18 10.66 14.86 26.38
N ARG A 19 10.90 14.36 27.59
CA ARG A 19 10.89 12.92 27.90
C ARG A 19 9.57 12.24 27.57
N ASP A 20 8.43 12.89 27.79
CA ASP A 20 7.12 12.26 27.56
C ASP A 20 6.83 12.08 26.08
N LEU A 21 7.23 13.05 25.25
CA LEU A 21 7.13 12.94 23.79
C LEU A 21 8.06 11.83 23.27
N ASP A 22 9.29 11.77 23.77
CA ASP A 22 10.27 10.76 23.38
C ASP A 22 9.79 9.34 23.73
N GLU A 23 9.22 9.17 24.92
CA GLU A 23 8.71 7.88 25.39
C GLU A 23 7.44 7.46 24.63
N ALA A 24 6.53 8.41 24.37
CA ALA A 24 5.37 8.16 23.52
C ALA A 24 5.82 7.72 22.11
N LYS A 25 6.80 8.41 21.52
CA LYS A 25 7.34 8.04 20.21
C LYS A 25 8.01 6.66 20.23
N ARG A 26 8.79 6.35 21.27
CA ARG A 26 9.45 5.04 21.43
C ARG A 26 8.45 3.90 21.48
N ILE A 27 7.34 4.05 22.21
CA ILE A 27 6.30 3.03 22.34
C ILE A 27 5.48 2.91 21.05
N LEU A 28 5.06 4.04 20.48
CA LEU A 28 4.17 4.07 19.32
C LEU A 28 4.86 3.71 18.01
N TYR A 29 6.09 4.18 17.77
CA TYR A 29 6.80 3.97 16.51
C TYR A 29 7.93 2.94 16.63
N GLY A 30 8.38 2.62 17.84
CA GLY A 30 9.59 1.83 18.05
C GLY A 30 10.86 2.66 17.87
N SER A 31 11.97 1.99 17.61
CA SER A 31 13.27 2.62 17.34
C SER A 31 13.83 2.18 15.99
N GLY A 32 14.91 2.82 15.55
CA GLY A 32 15.67 2.38 14.36
C GLY A 32 15.30 3.09 13.06
N PHE A 33 14.54 4.19 13.11
CA PHE A 33 14.42 5.12 11.99
C PHE A 33 14.97 6.50 12.38
N SER A 34 15.38 7.29 11.40
CA SER A 34 15.77 8.69 11.58
C SER A 34 15.40 9.49 10.33
N ALA A 35 15.44 10.82 10.41
CA ALA A 35 15.18 11.68 9.26
C ALA A 35 16.21 11.43 8.14
N LEU A 36 15.75 11.42 6.90
CA LEU A 36 16.58 11.42 5.71
C LEU A 36 16.62 12.84 5.14
N THR A 37 17.83 13.36 4.92
CA THR A 37 18.00 14.64 4.24
C THR A 37 17.64 14.48 2.77
N LEU A 38 16.58 15.16 2.34
CA LEU A 38 16.13 15.19 0.95
C LEU A 38 16.74 16.40 0.23
N PRO A 39 16.95 16.32 -1.10
CA PRO A 39 17.46 17.44 -1.88
C PRO A 39 16.57 18.68 -1.76
N GLU A 40 17.16 19.86 -1.55
CA GLU A 40 16.38 21.11 -1.43
C GLU A 40 15.55 21.40 -2.68
N THR A 41 16.05 21.04 -3.86
CA THR A 41 15.33 21.19 -5.13
C THR A 41 14.04 20.37 -5.14
N ALA A 42 14.10 19.12 -4.67
CA ALA A 42 12.93 18.26 -4.55
C ALA A 42 11.91 18.80 -3.53
N SER A 43 12.40 19.32 -2.39
CA SER A 43 11.53 19.96 -1.38
C SER A 43 10.83 21.21 -1.90
N ARG A 44 11.54 22.06 -2.66
CA ARG A 44 10.96 23.25 -3.31
C ARG A 44 9.92 22.84 -4.35
N GLU A 45 10.25 21.87 -5.21
CA GLU A 45 9.31 21.39 -6.22
C GLU A 45 8.06 20.74 -5.61
N ALA A 46 8.20 19.98 -4.52
CA ALA A 46 7.05 19.44 -3.79
C ALA A 46 6.16 20.54 -3.19
N THR A 47 6.78 21.63 -2.70
CA THR A 47 6.06 22.81 -2.19
C THR A 47 5.31 23.52 -3.32
N ASP A 48 5.97 23.74 -4.46
CA ASP A 48 5.37 24.39 -5.63
C ASP A 48 4.22 23.57 -6.22
N LEU A 49 4.31 22.24 -6.12
CA LEU A 49 3.29 21.29 -6.54
C LEU A 49 2.25 20.97 -5.45
N ASP A 50 2.31 21.61 -4.28
CA ASP A 50 1.38 21.44 -3.16
C ASP A 50 1.17 19.97 -2.73
N PHE A 51 2.25 19.27 -2.38
CA PHE A 51 2.16 17.99 -1.68
C PHE A 51 3.22 17.84 -0.59
N GLU A 52 2.92 17.02 0.42
CA GLU A 52 3.84 16.73 1.51
C GLU A 52 5.00 15.85 1.03
N LEU A 53 6.25 16.29 1.27
CA LEU A 53 7.44 15.46 1.04
C LEU A 53 8.12 15.15 2.38
N LYS A 54 8.23 13.87 2.71
CA LYS A 54 8.91 13.40 3.95
C LYS A 54 9.95 12.33 3.63
N GLY A 55 11.07 12.38 4.37
CA GLY A 55 12.21 11.49 4.21
C GLY A 55 12.59 10.79 5.51
N TYR A 56 12.73 9.47 5.49
CA TYR A 56 13.28 8.69 6.62
C TYR A 56 14.32 7.67 6.16
N LYS A 57 15.17 7.21 7.07
CA LYS A 57 16.10 6.11 6.83
C LYS A 57 16.00 5.06 7.94
N ILE A 58 16.11 3.80 7.56
CA ILE A 58 16.12 2.62 8.43
C ILE A 58 17.35 1.79 8.10
N SER A 59 18.31 1.76 9.02
CA SER A 59 19.63 1.15 8.79
C SER A 59 19.75 -0.24 9.39
N ALA A 60 20.68 -1.03 8.86
CA ALA A 60 21.12 -2.29 9.45
C ALA A 60 22.49 -2.11 10.13
N GLN A 61 22.91 -3.09 10.93
CA GLN A 61 24.29 -3.17 11.39
C GLN A 61 25.22 -3.54 10.22
N ALA A 62 26.47 -3.10 10.25
CA ALA A 62 27.46 -3.50 9.24
C ALA A 62 27.73 -5.02 9.34
N GLU A 63 27.82 -5.69 8.20
CA GLU A 63 28.19 -7.10 8.10
C GLU A 63 29.60 -7.23 7.53
N GLU A 64 30.39 -8.18 8.05
CA GLU A 64 31.75 -8.44 7.55
C GLU A 64 31.76 -9.09 6.16
N THR A 65 30.74 -9.89 5.86
CA THR A 65 30.68 -10.72 4.64
C THR A 65 29.79 -10.13 3.55
N ARG A 66 29.08 -9.02 3.82
CA ARG A 66 28.12 -8.44 2.89
C ARG A 66 28.15 -6.91 2.96
N PRO A 67 28.22 -6.22 1.81
CA PRO A 67 28.02 -4.78 1.80
C PRO A 67 26.55 -4.44 2.18
N PRO A 68 26.29 -3.22 2.67
CA PRO A 68 24.94 -2.70 2.84
C PRO A 68 24.12 -2.83 1.56
N ARG A 69 22.86 -3.25 1.67
CA ARG A 69 21.93 -3.35 0.53
C ARG A 69 20.92 -2.21 0.60
N ILE A 70 21.39 -1.01 0.26
CA ILE A 70 20.61 0.22 0.38
C ILE A 70 19.63 0.36 -0.78
N VAL A 71 18.36 0.57 -0.47
CA VAL A 71 17.26 0.79 -1.42
C VAL A 71 16.40 1.93 -0.92
N ARG A 72 16.03 2.86 -1.81
CA ARG A 72 15.03 3.90 -1.51
C ARG A 72 13.68 3.53 -2.10
N ILE A 73 12.66 3.55 -1.27
CA ILE A 73 11.27 3.36 -1.71
C ILE A 73 10.48 4.66 -1.61
N GLY A 74 9.55 4.85 -2.53
CA GLY A 74 8.61 5.97 -2.58
C GLY A 74 7.17 5.48 -2.45
N LEU A 75 6.42 6.03 -1.50
CA LEU A 75 4.99 5.77 -1.33
C LEU A 75 4.23 7.04 -1.71
N VAL A 76 3.29 6.93 -2.66
CA VAL A 76 2.47 8.06 -3.10
C VAL A 76 1.05 7.91 -2.60
N GLN A 77 0.58 8.89 -1.84
CA GLN A 77 -0.84 9.09 -1.55
C GLN A 77 -1.35 10.36 -2.23
N ASN A 78 -2.50 10.29 -2.88
CA ASN A 78 -3.07 11.40 -3.62
C ASN A 78 -4.60 11.36 -3.59
N LYS A 79 -5.22 12.50 -3.88
CA LYS A 79 -6.67 12.62 -4.08
C LYS A 79 -7.00 12.60 -5.56
N ILE A 80 -8.28 12.52 -5.91
CA ILE A 80 -8.73 12.83 -7.28
C ILE A 80 -8.71 14.34 -7.52
N HIS A 81 -8.45 14.75 -8.76
CA HIS A 81 -8.25 16.17 -9.13
C HIS A 81 -9.42 16.78 -9.91
N LEU A 82 -10.27 15.94 -10.51
CA LEU A 82 -11.49 16.35 -11.22
C LEU A 82 -12.72 15.75 -10.53
N PRO A 83 -13.89 16.39 -10.64
CA PRO A 83 -15.13 15.84 -10.09
C PRO A 83 -15.46 14.52 -10.77
N THR A 84 -16.12 13.62 -10.03
CA THR A 84 -16.50 12.28 -10.52
C THR A 84 -17.50 12.32 -11.69
N THR A 85 -18.10 13.50 -11.96
CA THR A 85 -18.97 13.78 -13.11
C THR A 85 -18.23 14.14 -14.40
N ALA A 86 -16.92 14.42 -14.35
CA ALA A 86 -16.11 14.68 -15.55
C ALA A 86 -15.98 13.40 -16.41
N SER A 87 -15.51 13.51 -17.65
CA SER A 87 -15.32 12.31 -18.46
C SER A 87 -14.23 11.40 -17.86
N ILE A 88 -14.37 10.08 -18.03
CA ILE A 88 -13.41 9.09 -17.51
C ILE A 88 -12.00 9.35 -18.02
N VAL A 89 -11.87 9.77 -19.28
CA VAL A 89 -10.59 10.07 -19.91
C VAL A 89 -9.95 11.27 -19.21
N GLU A 90 -10.67 12.39 -19.05
CA GLU A 90 -10.14 13.57 -18.38
C GLU A 90 -9.74 13.28 -16.92
N GLN A 91 -10.57 12.53 -16.19
CA GLN A 91 -10.27 12.12 -14.82
C GLN A 91 -8.95 11.32 -14.74
N ARG A 92 -8.77 10.35 -15.64
CA ARG A 92 -7.55 9.55 -15.72
C ARG A 92 -6.33 10.39 -16.10
N GLU A 93 -6.45 11.25 -17.12
CA GLU A 93 -5.34 12.10 -17.57
C GLU A 93 -4.89 13.09 -16.49
N ALA A 94 -5.83 13.65 -15.72
CA ALA A 94 -5.50 14.50 -14.57
C ALA A 94 -4.69 13.73 -13.49
N LEU A 95 -5.07 12.49 -13.21
CA LEU A 95 -4.33 11.61 -12.29
C LEU A 95 -2.95 11.22 -12.86
N HIS A 96 -2.87 10.92 -14.16
CA HIS A 96 -1.61 10.63 -14.86
C HIS A 96 -0.63 11.80 -14.79
N GLN A 97 -1.12 13.02 -15.04
CA GLN A 97 -0.31 14.24 -14.92
C GLN A 97 0.18 14.43 -13.50
N ARG A 98 -0.71 14.31 -12.50
CA ARG A 98 -0.35 14.47 -11.09
C ARG A 98 0.71 13.46 -10.64
N ILE A 99 0.49 12.19 -10.93
CA ILE A 99 1.42 11.11 -10.56
C ILE A 99 2.76 11.24 -11.28
N SER A 100 2.77 11.72 -12.53
CA SER A 100 4.03 11.98 -13.26
C SER A 100 4.87 13.05 -12.57
N GLN A 101 4.24 14.12 -12.07
CA GLN A 101 4.92 15.18 -11.31
C GLN A 101 5.50 14.65 -10.00
N ILE A 102 4.71 13.90 -9.22
CA ILE A 102 5.19 13.32 -7.95
C ILE A 102 6.30 12.29 -8.20
N THR A 103 6.17 11.47 -9.25
CA THR A 103 7.18 10.46 -9.62
C THR A 103 8.50 11.10 -10.04
N LYS A 104 8.46 12.26 -10.71
CA LYS A 104 9.66 13.05 -10.99
C LYS A 104 10.35 13.48 -9.69
N VAL A 105 9.62 14.05 -8.72
CA VAL A 105 10.21 14.44 -7.43
C VAL A 105 10.77 13.23 -6.67
N ALA A 106 10.12 12.07 -6.76
CA ALA A 106 10.65 10.82 -6.22
C ALA A 106 11.99 10.42 -6.89
N ALA A 107 12.10 10.58 -8.21
CA ALA A 107 13.34 10.35 -8.93
C ALA A 107 14.44 11.31 -8.48
N ASP A 108 14.13 12.60 -8.29
CA ASP A 108 15.07 13.59 -7.76
C ASP A 108 15.53 13.27 -6.33
N CYS A 109 14.69 12.57 -5.54
CA CYS A 109 15.04 12.03 -4.22
C CYS A 109 15.83 10.71 -4.28
N GLY A 110 16.09 10.16 -5.47
CA GLY A 110 16.82 8.90 -5.67
C GLY A 110 16.01 7.65 -5.33
N VAL A 111 14.67 7.70 -5.44
CA VAL A 111 13.81 6.51 -5.24
C VAL A 111 14.13 5.45 -6.29
N ASN A 112 14.24 4.20 -5.84
CA ASN A 112 14.47 3.03 -6.70
C ASN A 112 13.18 2.25 -6.99
N VAL A 113 12.25 2.22 -6.03
CA VAL A 113 10.94 1.57 -6.17
C VAL A 113 9.85 2.52 -5.72
N ILE A 114 8.91 2.87 -6.60
CA ILE A 114 7.75 3.68 -6.24
C ILE A 114 6.46 2.85 -6.33
N CYS A 115 5.56 3.08 -5.38
CA CYS A 115 4.27 2.43 -5.35
C CYS A 115 3.16 3.47 -5.17
N TYR A 116 2.14 3.35 -6.02
CA TYR A 116 0.93 4.16 -5.96
C TYR A 116 -0.14 3.47 -5.11
N GLN A 117 -1.13 4.24 -4.65
CA GLN A 117 -2.27 3.73 -3.90
C GLN A 117 -3.18 2.81 -4.74
N GLU A 118 -4.14 2.15 -4.09
CA GLU A 118 -5.09 1.26 -4.78
C GLU A 118 -5.96 2.02 -5.79
N ALA A 119 -6.09 1.42 -6.98
CA ALA A 119 -6.89 1.95 -8.09
C ALA A 119 -6.59 3.44 -8.36
N TRP A 120 -5.30 3.80 -8.36
CA TRP A 120 -4.83 5.19 -8.34
C TRP A 120 -5.31 6.03 -9.52
N ASN A 121 -5.64 5.38 -10.64
CA ASN A 121 -6.04 5.99 -11.89
C ASN A 121 -7.57 6.22 -12.02
N MET A 122 -8.32 6.06 -10.92
CA MET A 122 -9.77 6.30 -10.87
C MET A 122 -10.25 6.80 -9.49
N PRO A 123 -11.45 7.42 -9.40
CA PRO A 123 -12.20 7.49 -8.15
C PRO A 123 -12.54 6.08 -7.67
N PHE A 124 -12.63 5.91 -6.35
CA PHE A 124 -12.96 4.63 -5.73
C PHE A 124 -14.47 4.34 -5.77
N ALA A 125 -15.01 4.24 -6.99
CA ALA A 125 -16.45 4.25 -7.27
C ALA A 125 -17.23 2.99 -6.85
N PHE A 126 -16.56 2.04 -6.18
CA PHE A 126 -17.16 0.75 -5.85
C PHE A 126 -18.32 0.85 -4.85
N CYS A 127 -18.46 1.95 -4.10
CA CYS A 127 -19.66 2.23 -3.29
C CYS A 127 -20.94 2.27 -4.08
N THR A 128 -20.88 2.84 -5.29
CA THR A 128 -22.06 3.10 -6.12
C THR A 128 -22.71 1.80 -6.58
N ARG A 129 -21.93 0.72 -6.71
CA ARG A 129 -22.30 -0.58 -7.31
C ARG A 129 -22.68 -0.46 -8.79
N GLU A 130 -22.56 0.72 -9.37
CA GLU A 130 -22.85 0.99 -10.76
C GLU A 130 -21.74 0.44 -11.66
N LYS A 131 -22.13 -0.20 -12.76
CA LYS A 131 -21.17 -0.67 -13.78
C LYS A 131 -20.80 0.42 -14.76
N HIS A 132 -21.77 1.26 -15.13
CA HIS A 132 -21.57 2.38 -16.04
C HIS A 132 -21.51 3.69 -15.24
N PRO A 133 -20.57 4.60 -15.53
CA PRO A 133 -19.49 4.45 -16.51
C PRO A 133 -18.25 3.76 -15.93
N TRP A 134 -18.21 3.46 -14.63
CA TRP A 134 -17.02 3.10 -13.84
C TRP A 134 -16.19 1.93 -14.38
N CYS A 135 -16.81 0.89 -14.95
CA CYS A 135 -16.07 -0.23 -15.53
C CYS A 135 -15.26 0.14 -16.80
N GLN A 136 -15.46 1.34 -17.37
CA GLN A 136 -14.63 1.84 -18.47
C GLN A 136 -13.25 2.35 -18.00
N PHE A 137 -13.04 2.53 -16.69
CA PHE A 137 -11.69 2.71 -16.14
C PHE A 137 -10.84 1.43 -16.23
N ALA A 138 -11.48 0.26 -16.40
CA ALA A 138 -10.76 -1.00 -16.51
C ALA A 138 -9.94 -1.07 -17.81
N GLU A 139 -8.67 -1.37 -17.70
CA GLU A 139 -7.72 -1.37 -18.82
C GLU A 139 -6.82 -2.61 -18.84
N SER A 140 -6.11 -2.86 -19.94
CA SER A 140 -5.13 -3.96 -19.99
C SER A 140 -4.01 -3.72 -18.98
N ALA A 141 -3.69 -4.73 -18.17
CA ALA A 141 -2.59 -4.66 -17.22
C ALA A 141 -1.22 -4.48 -17.88
N GLU A 142 -1.06 -4.90 -19.13
CA GLU A 142 0.21 -4.88 -19.85
C GLU A 142 0.30 -3.71 -20.84
N ASP A 143 -0.79 -3.43 -21.56
CA ASP A 143 -0.80 -2.48 -22.69
C ASP A 143 -1.76 -1.28 -22.49
N GLY A 144 -2.39 -1.18 -21.32
CA GLY A 144 -3.27 -0.08 -20.96
C GLY A 144 -2.55 1.27 -20.89
N PRO A 145 -3.27 2.40 -20.97
CA PRO A 145 -2.65 3.72 -20.97
C PRO A 145 -1.84 3.98 -19.68
N SER A 146 -2.29 3.53 -18.51
CA SER A 146 -1.50 3.71 -17.27
C SER A 146 -0.25 2.83 -17.26
N ALA A 147 -0.30 1.59 -17.79
CA ALA A 147 0.86 0.73 -17.93
C ALA A 147 1.93 1.35 -18.86
N LYS A 148 1.50 1.91 -20.00
CA LYS A 148 2.39 2.61 -20.95
C LYS A 148 3.06 3.83 -20.34
N LEU A 149 2.30 4.67 -19.62
CA LEU A 149 2.86 5.80 -18.88
C LEU A 149 3.90 5.32 -17.86
N CYS A 150 3.56 4.29 -17.06
CA CYS A 150 4.48 3.75 -16.06
C CYS A 150 5.75 3.19 -16.70
N CYS A 151 5.66 2.52 -17.86
CA CYS A 151 6.84 2.04 -18.60
C CYS A 151 7.78 3.19 -18.99
N GLN A 152 7.22 4.29 -19.51
CA GLN A 152 8.00 5.48 -19.88
C GLN A 152 8.67 6.12 -18.67
N LEU A 153 7.95 6.28 -17.56
CA LEU A 153 8.50 6.86 -16.33
C LEU A 153 9.57 5.96 -15.71
N ALA A 154 9.34 4.64 -15.71
CA ALA A 154 10.25 3.64 -15.15
C ALA A 154 11.60 3.63 -15.90
N GLU A 155 11.57 3.61 -17.24
CA GLU A 155 12.78 3.68 -18.06
C GLU A 155 13.50 5.02 -17.88
N ARG A 156 12.74 6.13 -17.92
CA ARG A 156 13.31 7.48 -17.80
C ARG A 156 14.06 7.70 -16.50
N TYR A 157 13.54 7.14 -15.40
CA TYR A 157 14.09 7.38 -14.05
C TYR A 157 14.84 6.18 -13.49
N ASN A 158 15.02 5.09 -14.26
CA ASN A 158 15.61 3.84 -13.79
C ASN A 158 14.99 3.36 -12.47
N MET A 159 13.66 3.30 -12.44
CA MET A 159 12.87 3.08 -11.23
C MET A 159 11.84 1.97 -11.45
N VAL A 160 11.69 1.05 -10.50
CA VAL A 160 10.60 0.07 -10.49
C VAL A 160 9.30 0.78 -10.09
N ILE A 161 8.22 0.56 -10.85
CA ILE A 161 6.92 1.16 -10.58
C ILE A 161 5.89 0.08 -10.30
N LEU A 162 5.19 0.20 -9.17
CA LEU A 162 4.06 -0.65 -8.79
C LEU A 162 2.76 0.14 -9.02
N SER A 163 1.93 -0.32 -9.97
CA SER A 163 0.76 0.41 -10.46
C SER A 163 -0.54 -0.39 -10.21
N PRO A 164 -1.25 -0.14 -9.09
CA PRO A 164 -2.54 -0.78 -8.81
C PRO A 164 -3.68 -0.15 -9.62
N ILE A 165 -4.31 -0.94 -10.49
CA ILE A 165 -5.35 -0.52 -11.42
C ILE A 165 -6.54 -1.49 -11.40
N LEU A 166 -7.63 -1.06 -12.04
CA LEU A 166 -8.68 -1.96 -12.47
C LEU A 166 -8.25 -2.61 -13.80
N GLU A 167 -8.03 -3.91 -13.80
CA GLU A 167 -7.65 -4.68 -14.99
C GLU A 167 -8.90 -5.14 -15.74
N ARG A 168 -8.87 -5.07 -17.07
CA ARG A 168 -9.76 -5.81 -17.97
C ARG A 168 -8.95 -6.88 -18.70
N ASP A 169 -9.28 -8.15 -18.46
CA ASP A 169 -8.62 -9.29 -19.07
C ASP A 169 -9.34 -9.72 -20.35
N SER A 170 -8.90 -9.21 -21.49
CA SER A 170 -9.49 -9.49 -22.80
C SER A 170 -9.27 -10.94 -23.27
N LEU A 171 -8.26 -11.64 -22.75
CA LEU A 171 -8.02 -13.04 -23.08
C LEU A 171 -9.00 -13.98 -22.36
N HIS A 172 -9.56 -13.54 -21.22
CA HIS A 172 -10.48 -14.30 -20.39
C HIS A 172 -11.86 -13.62 -20.31
N GLY A 173 -12.42 -13.29 -21.48
CA GLY A 173 -13.82 -12.84 -21.60
C GLY A 173 -14.09 -11.44 -21.05
N ASP A 174 -13.11 -10.54 -21.12
CA ASP A 174 -13.18 -9.16 -20.61
C ASP A 174 -13.47 -9.08 -19.10
N THR A 175 -13.12 -10.13 -18.35
CA THR A 175 -13.30 -10.20 -16.91
C THR A 175 -12.48 -9.11 -16.22
N ILE A 176 -13.08 -8.46 -15.22
CA ILE A 176 -12.46 -7.38 -14.47
C ILE A 176 -11.77 -7.93 -13.23
N PHE A 177 -10.59 -7.40 -12.90
CA PHE A 177 -9.83 -7.72 -11.69
C PHE A 177 -9.26 -6.46 -11.04
N ASN A 178 -9.01 -6.52 -9.73
CA ASN A 178 -8.17 -5.54 -9.05
C ASN A 178 -6.73 -6.05 -9.04
N THR A 179 -5.84 -5.32 -9.70
CA THR A 179 -4.54 -5.82 -10.13
C THR A 179 -3.46 -4.78 -9.89
N THR A 180 -2.30 -5.20 -9.40
CA THR A 180 -1.08 -4.40 -9.46
C THR A 180 -0.19 -4.89 -10.59
N THR A 181 0.05 -4.03 -11.58
CA THR A 181 1.07 -4.22 -12.61
C THR A 181 2.43 -3.84 -12.05
N VAL A 182 3.44 -4.67 -12.30
CA VAL A 182 4.83 -4.43 -11.87
C VAL A 182 5.67 -4.10 -13.08
N ILE A 183 6.23 -2.89 -13.10
CA ILE A 183 7.09 -2.38 -14.17
C ILE A 183 8.53 -2.33 -13.65
N SER A 184 9.43 -3.00 -14.36
CA SER A 184 10.88 -2.94 -14.09
C SER A 184 11.46 -1.56 -14.39
N ASN A 185 12.62 -1.27 -13.79
CA ASN A 185 13.44 -0.10 -14.08
C ASN A 185 13.94 0.01 -15.53
N HIS A 186 13.75 -1.03 -16.34
CA HIS A 186 14.02 -1.02 -17.78
C HIS A 186 12.79 -0.67 -18.63
N GLY A 187 11.71 -0.19 -18.02
CA GLY A 187 10.48 0.20 -18.74
C GLY A 187 9.66 -0.97 -19.28
N LYS A 188 9.83 -2.17 -18.71
CA LYS A 188 9.07 -3.36 -19.13
C LYS A 188 8.18 -3.86 -18.01
N VAL A 189 6.93 -4.21 -18.35
CA VAL A 189 6.06 -4.98 -17.46
C VAL A 189 6.70 -6.36 -17.22
N ILE A 190 7.04 -6.66 -15.97
CA ILE A 190 7.61 -7.95 -15.57
C ILE A 190 6.56 -8.91 -15.00
N GLY A 191 5.33 -8.42 -14.83
CA GLY A 191 4.18 -9.23 -14.49
C GLY A 191 3.12 -8.42 -13.73
N LYS A 192 2.17 -9.17 -13.16
CA LYS A 192 1.05 -8.63 -12.39
C LYS A 192 0.69 -9.55 -11.23
N THR A 193 0.03 -8.99 -10.22
CA THR A 193 -0.60 -9.73 -9.11
C THR A 193 -2.01 -9.20 -8.86
N ARG A 194 -2.97 -10.10 -8.64
CA ARG A 194 -4.39 -9.81 -8.44
C ARG A 194 -4.75 -9.88 -6.95
N LYS A 195 -5.78 -9.14 -6.56
CA LYS A 195 -6.23 -9.03 -5.17
C LYS A 195 -6.77 -10.37 -4.66
N ASN A 196 -6.04 -11.02 -3.75
CA ASN A 196 -6.41 -12.34 -3.20
C ASN A 196 -7.70 -12.32 -2.37
N HIS A 197 -7.94 -11.25 -1.62
CA HIS A 197 -9.08 -11.14 -0.70
C HIS A 197 -9.97 -9.96 -1.07
N ILE A 198 -11.22 -10.23 -1.43
CA ILE A 198 -12.17 -9.22 -1.93
C ILE A 198 -13.16 -8.82 -0.83
N PRO A 199 -13.22 -7.53 -0.42
CA PRO A 199 -14.17 -7.10 0.58
C PRO A 199 -15.60 -7.09 0.05
N ARG A 200 -16.52 -7.23 1.00
CA ARG A 200 -17.98 -7.13 0.81
C ARG A 200 -18.64 -6.28 1.91
N VAL A 201 -17.86 -5.42 2.58
CA VAL A 201 -18.25 -4.76 3.84
C VAL A 201 -18.60 -3.29 3.62
N GLY A 202 -19.78 -2.88 4.05
CA GLY A 202 -20.21 -1.48 4.00
C GLY A 202 -20.22 -0.90 2.57
N ALA A 203 -19.57 0.26 2.42
CA ALA A 203 -19.37 0.92 1.13
C ALA A 203 -18.40 0.16 0.19
N PHE A 204 -17.59 -0.77 0.71
CA PHE A 204 -16.59 -1.53 -0.07
C PHE A 204 -17.23 -2.72 -0.78
N ASN A 205 -18.12 -2.44 -1.75
CA ASN A 205 -18.86 -3.43 -2.53
C ASN A 205 -18.04 -4.02 -3.70
N GLU A 206 -16.75 -4.24 -3.48
CA GLU A 206 -15.79 -4.63 -4.51
C GLU A 206 -16.11 -5.97 -5.18
N SER A 207 -16.68 -6.93 -4.44
CA SER A 207 -17.12 -8.22 -5.00
C SER A 207 -18.19 -8.10 -6.08
N THR A 208 -18.85 -6.94 -6.20
CA THR A 208 -19.75 -6.65 -7.33
C THR A 208 -18.95 -6.52 -8.64
N TYR A 209 -17.69 -6.09 -8.57
CA TYR A 209 -16.87 -5.70 -9.71
C TYR A 209 -15.90 -6.78 -10.19
N TYR A 210 -15.33 -7.56 -9.27
CA TYR A 210 -14.30 -8.55 -9.56
C TYR A 210 -14.28 -9.71 -8.56
N MET A 211 -13.68 -10.82 -8.98
CA MET A 211 -13.51 -12.04 -8.19
C MET A 211 -12.14 -12.07 -7.49
N GLU A 212 -11.97 -13.04 -6.59
CA GLU A 212 -10.71 -13.31 -5.91
C GLU A 212 -9.59 -13.62 -6.91
N GLY A 213 -8.39 -13.12 -6.64
CA GLY A 213 -7.24 -13.26 -7.52
C GLY A 213 -6.77 -14.71 -7.70
N ASP A 214 -6.32 -15.02 -8.91
CA ASP A 214 -5.81 -16.32 -9.35
C ASP A 214 -4.29 -16.36 -9.53
N THR A 215 -3.59 -15.27 -9.17
CA THR A 215 -2.13 -15.15 -9.35
C THR A 215 -1.31 -15.73 -8.20
N GLY A 216 -1.95 -16.12 -7.09
CA GLY A 216 -1.28 -16.55 -5.87
C GLY A 216 -0.52 -15.42 -5.18
N HIS A 217 0.62 -15.75 -4.55
CA HIS A 217 1.41 -14.81 -3.74
C HIS A 217 2.76 -14.51 -4.41
N ARG A 218 2.74 -13.88 -5.59
CA ARG A 218 3.96 -13.63 -6.38
C ARG A 218 4.93 -12.69 -5.66
N VAL A 219 6.22 -13.02 -5.77
CA VAL A 219 7.35 -12.16 -5.39
C VAL A 219 8.13 -11.85 -6.65
N PHE A 220 8.37 -10.58 -6.91
CA PHE A 220 9.07 -10.07 -8.07
C PHE A 220 10.51 -9.75 -7.68
N GLU A 221 11.45 -10.46 -8.27
CA GLU A 221 12.88 -10.17 -8.11
C GLU A 221 13.27 -9.01 -9.04
N THR A 222 13.80 -7.95 -8.45
CA THR A 222 14.24 -6.74 -9.15
C THR A 222 15.68 -6.43 -8.77
N ASP A 223 16.32 -5.49 -9.49
CA ASP A 223 17.65 -4.98 -9.13
C ASP A 223 17.69 -4.37 -7.72
N PHE A 224 16.52 -3.97 -7.19
CA PHE A 224 16.35 -3.30 -5.90
C PHE A 224 15.72 -4.20 -4.82
N GLY A 225 15.77 -5.51 -5.02
CA GLY A 225 15.31 -6.51 -4.05
C GLY A 225 14.04 -7.25 -4.46
N LYS A 226 13.58 -8.13 -3.57
CA LYS A 226 12.42 -9.01 -3.77
C LYS A 226 11.14 -8.34 -3.24
N ILE A 227 10.25 -8.00 -4.16
CA ILE A 227 9.10 -7.15 -3.88
C ILE A 227 7.81 -7.95 -4.02
N ALA A 228 6.88 -7.75 -3.10
CA ALA A 228 5.52 -8.28 -3.19
C ALA A 228 4.49 -7.19 -2.95
N ILE A 229 3.25 -7.46 -3.34
CA ILE A 229 2.14 -6.51 -3.21
C ILE A 229 0.94 -7.21 -2.59
N ASN A 230 0.63 -6.86 -1.34
CA ASN A 230 -0.57 -7.27 -0.66
C ASN A 230 -1.66 -6.20 -0.88
N ILE A 231 -2.60 -6.44 -1.77
CA ILE A 231 -3.56 -5.40 -2.18
C ILE A 231 -4.67 -5.21 -1.14
N CYS A 232 -4.75 -4.01 -0.58
CA CYS A 232 -5.83 -3.48 0.25
C CYS A 232 -6.39 -4.43 1.31
N TYR A 233 -7.54 -5.05 1.10
CA TYR A 233 -8.26 -5.89 2.08
C TYR A 233 -7.48 -7.15 2.47
N GLY A 234 -6.50 -7.55 1.65
CA GLY A 234 -5.52 -8.54 2.03
C GLY A 234 -4.69 -8.15 3.26
N ARG A 235 -4.71 -6.88 3.69
CA ARG A 235 -4.10 -6.40 4.94
C ARG A 235 -4.66 -7.09 6.19
N HIS A 236 -5.93 -7.48 6.16
CA HIS A 236 -6.62 -8.11 7.29
C HIS A 236 -6.30 -9.59 7.46
N HIS A 237 -5.52 -10.18 6.53
CA HIS A 237 -5.32 -11.62 6.44
C HIS A 237 -3.85 -11.95 6.74
N PRO A 238 -3.50 -12.34 7.99
CA PRO A 238 -2.13 -12.70 8.36
C PRO A 238 -1.52 -13.78 7.46
N LEU A 239 -2.33 -14.73 6.97
CA LEU A 239 -1.86 -15.79 6.07
C LEU A 239 -1.45 -15.24 4.69
N ASN A 240 -2.10 -14.19 4.18
CA ASN A 240 -1.74 -13.57 2.92
C ASN A 240 -0.36 -12.90 3.03
N TRP A 241 -0.12 -12.18 4.13
CA TRP A 241 1.20 -11.64 4.48
C TRP A 241 2.27 -12.74 4.62
N LEU A 242 1.93 -13.80 5.35
CA LEU A 242 2.81 -14.95 5.56
C LEU A 242 3.28 -15.56 4.25
N MET A 243 2.37 -15.79 3.30
CA MET A 243 2.72 -16.44 2.05
C MET A 243 3.70 -15.62 1.20
N TYR A 244 3.66 -14.28 1.23
CA TYR A 244 4.72 -13.46 0.62
C TYR A 244 6.06 -13.62 1.34
N GLY A 245 6.05 -13.73 2.67
CA GLY A 245 7.26 -14.00 3.46
C GLY A 245 7.88 -15.38 3.17
N VAL A 246 7.03 -16.41 3.06
CA VAL A 246 7.43 -17.78 2.66
C VAL A 246 8.05 -17.78 1.27
N ASN A 247 7.51 -16.99 0.34
CA ASN A 247 8.04 -16.84 -1.01
C ASN A 247 9.28 -15.94 -1.10
N GLY A 248 9.79 -15.43 0.04
CA GLY A 248 11.06 -14.72 0.11
C GLY A 248 10.98 -13.21 -0.16
N ALA A 249 9.82 -12.59 0.03
CA ALA A 249 9.70 -11.13 -0.07
C ALA A 249 10.60 -10.41 0.94
N GLU A 250 11.23 -9.33 0.49
CA GLU A 250 12.04 -8.41 1.30
C GLU A 250 11.27 -7.12 1.62
N ILE A 251 10.41 -6.68 0.69
CA ILE A 251 9.50 -5.54 0.86
C ILE A 251 8.11 -5.95 0.38
N VAL A 252 7.10 -5.78 1.22
CA VAL A 252 5.69 -5.99 0.85
C VAL A 252 4.95 -4.66 0.86
N PHE A 253 4.55 -4.19 -0.32
CA PHE A 253 3.72 -3.00 -0.47
C PHE A 253 2.25 -3.35 -0.23
N ASN A 254 1.52 -2.42 0.38
CA ASN A 254 0.10 -2.56 0.67
C ASN A 254 -0.68 -1.32 0.19
N PRO A 255 -0.90 -1.23 -1.14
CA PRO A 255 -1.75 -0.20 -1.71
C PRO A 255 -3.19 -0.42 -1.26
N SER A 256 -3.79 0.61 -0.68
CA SER A 256 -5.13 0.56 -0.07
C SER A 256 -5.94 1.80 -0.43
N ALA A 257 -7.26 1.65 -0.39
CA ALA A 257 -8.20 2.73 -0.25
C ALA A 257 -9.16 2.34 0.87
N THR A 258 -9.15 3.06 2.00
CA THR A 258 -10.01 2.77 3.14
C THR A 258 -10.39 4.04 3.90
N VAL A 259 -11.60 4.04 4.47
CA VAL A 259 -12.21 5.19 5.14
C VAL A 259 -12.68 4.83 6.55
N GLY A 260 -12.93 5.85 7.35
CA GLY A 260 -13.80 5.77 8.51
C GLY A 260 -13.16 5.25 9.81
N ALA A 261 -13.84 5.59 10.91
CA ALA A 261 -13.38 5.38 12.28
C ALA A 261 -13.23 3.91 12.70
N LEU A 262 -13.89 2.97 12.02
CA LEU A 262 -13.70 1.54 12.30
C LEU A 262 -12.43 0.99 11.63
N SER A 263 -12.07 1.49 10.44
CA SER A 263 -10.88 1.03 9.74
C SER A 263 -9.60 1.64 10.28
N GLU A 264 -9.62 2.92 10.63
CA GLU A 264 -8.40 3.67 10.98
C GLU A 264 -7.62 3.09 12.18
N PRO A 265 -8.27 2.60 13.27
CA PRO A 265 -7.56 1.98 14.39
C PRO A 265 -6.73 0.74 14.00
N MET A 266 -7.12 0.03 12.93
CA MET A 266 -6.38 -1.15 12.46
C MET A 266 -5.14 -0.77 11.63
N TRP A 267 -5.12 0.43 11.03
CA TRP A 267 -4.09 0.86 10.07
C TRP A 267 -2.68 0.81 10.62
N SER A 268 -2.50 1.25 11.87
CA SER A 268 -1.19 1.27 12.54
C SER A 268 -0.75 -0.09 13.09
N ILE A 269 -1.63 -1.09 13.02
CA ILE A 269 -1.46 -2.42 13.62
C ILE A 269 -1.10 -3.46 12.55
N GLU A 270 -1.89 -3.60 11.49
CA GLU A 270 -1.88 -4.79 10.63
C GLU A 270 -0.61 -4.92 9.79
N ALA A 271 -0.27 -3.89 9.00
CA ALA A 271 0.96 -3.90 8.20
C ALA A 271 2.21 -3.93 9.10
N ARG A 272 2.19 -3.21 10.23
CA ARG A 272 3.29 -3.26 11.20
C ARG A 272 3.46 -4.66 11.81
N ASN A 273 2.36 -5.33 12.16
CA ASN A 273 2.40 -6.71 12.65
C ASN A 273 2.96 -7.66 11.58
N ALA A 274 2.56 -7.48 10.32
CA ALA A 274 3.08 -8.26 9.21
C ALA A 274 4.59 -8.09 9.02
N ALA A 275 5.14 -6.89 9.16
CA ALA A 275 6.58 -6.63 9.13
C ALA A 275 7.33 -7.42 10.22
N ILE A 276 6.79 -7.43 11.45
CA ILE A 276 7.36 -8.13 12.60
C ILE A 276 7.30 -9.65 12.39
N ALA A 277 6.10 -10.18 12.14
CA ALA A 277 5.85 -11.62 12.09
C ALA A 277 6.60 -12.32 10.95
N ASN A 278 6.72 -11.65 9.79
CA ASN A 278 7.35 -12.21 8.60
C ASN A 278 8.79 -11.73 8.38
N THR A 279 9.24 -10.80 9.22
CA THR A 279 10.61 -10.27 9.21
C THR A 279 11.00 -9.77 7.82
N TYR A 280 10.22 -8.83 7.30
CA TYR A 280 10.49 -8.05 6.09
C TYR A 280 10.08 -6.59 6.31
N PHE A 281 10.26 -5.73 5.31
CA PHE A 281 9.65 -4.40 5.34
C PHE A 281 8.20 -4.43 4.83
N THR A 282 7.34 -3.58 5.38
CA THR A 282 6.01 -3.31 4.82
C THR A 282 5.82 -1.85 4.52
N ALA A 283 5.15 -1.55 3.41
CA ALA A 283 4.86 -0.19 2.96
C ALA A 283 3.34 0.00 2.78
N GLY A 284 2.67 0.53 3.80
CA GLY A 284 1.23 0.78 3.77
C GLY A 284 0.92 2.13 3.12
N ILE A 285 0.09 2.13 2.08
CA ILE A 285 -0.29 3.32 1.32
C ILE A 285 -1.81 3.42 1.33
N ASN A 286 -2.37 4.53 1.81
CA ASN A 286 -3.80 4.79 1.69
C ASN A 286 -4.06 6.03 0.85
N ARG A 287 -5.20 6.01 0.15
CA ARG A 287 -5.78 7.19 -0.49
C ARG A 287 -6.01 8.32 0.51
N VAL A 288 -6.12 9.55 0.00
CA VAL A 288 -6.45 10.74 0.79
C VAL A 288 -7.60 11.54 0.16
N GLY A 289 -8.37 12.24 1.00
CA GLY A 289 -9.45 13.14 0.58
C GLY A 289 -10.82 12.48 0.63
N THR A 290 -11.85 13.20 0.18
CA THR A 290 -13.24 12.72 0.14
C THR A 290 -13.72 12.78 -1.30
N GLU A 291 -14.40 11.73 -1.74
CA GLU A 291 -14.94 11.60 -3.09
C GLU A 291 -16.47 11.58 -3.02
N SER A 292 -17.12 12.37 -3.87
CA SER A 292 -18.58 12.48 -3.97
C SER A 292 -19.05 12.00 -5.34
N TYR A 293 -20.19 11.32 -5.41
CA TYR A 293 -20.67 10.64 -6.62
C TYR A 293 -21.98 11.22 -7.15
N PRO A 294 -22.30 11.08 -8.46
CA PRO A 294 -23.47 11.73 -9.05
C PRO A 294 -24.81 11.24 -8.49
N ASN A 295 -24.91 9.95 -8.19
CA ASN A 295 -26.11 9.31 -7.67
C ASN A 295 -25.91 8.94 -6.20
N GLU A 296 -26.99 9.01 -5.43
CA GLU A 296 -26.98 8.57 -4.04
C GLU A 296 -26.77 7.06 -3.92
N PHE A 297 -26.04 6.62 -2.89
CA PHE A 297 -25.89 5.22 -2.53
C PHE A 297 -26.03 5.03 -1.02
N THR A 298 -26.05 3.77 -0.57
CA THR A 298 -26.15 3.41 0.86
C THR A 298 -25.05 2.43 1.24
N ASP A 299 -24.61 2.52 2.50
CA ASP A 299 -23.54 1.66 3.05
C ASP A 299 -24.07 0.38 3.68
N GLY A 300 -25.39 0.17 3.70
CA GLY A 300 -26.00 -1.01 4.34
C GLY A 300 -26.01 -0.94 5.87
N ASP A 301 -25.88 0.25 6.46
CA ASP A 301 -25.87 0.48 7.91
C ASP A 301 -27.19 1.08 8.46
N GLY A 302 -28.21 1.20 7.60
CA GLY A 302 -29.52 1.76 7.94
C GLY A 302 -29.58 3.29 7.95
N LYS A 303 -28.50 3.99 7.61
CA LYS A 303 -28.50 5.46 7.45
C LYS A 303 -29.10 5.89 6.09
N PRO A 304 -29.48 7.17 5.94
CA PRO A 304 -29.95 7.70 4.67
C PRO A 304 -28.94 7.56 3.54
N ALA A 305 -29.47 7.53 2.31
CA ALA A 305 -28.65 7.59 1.12
C ALA A 305 -27.88 8.92 1.05
N HIS A 306 -26.71 8.90 0.42
CA HIS A 306 -25.80 10.03 0.36
C HIS A 306 -24.88 9.93 -0.86
N HIS A 307 -24.17 11.01 -1.16
CA HIS A 307 -23.25 11.11 -2.29
C HIS A 307 -21.77 10.91 -1.92
N ASP A 308 -21.39 11.19 -0.67
CA ASP A 308 -19.99 11.19 -0.23
C ASP A 308 -19.54 9.82 0.28
N PHE A 309 -18.46 9.25 -0.27
CA PHE A 309 -17.93 7.95 0.15
C PHE A 309 -17.36 7.93 1.58
N GLY A 310 -17.02 9.11 2.10
CA GLY A 310 -16.27 9.28 3.33
C GLY A 310 -14.82 9.66 3.08
N HIS A 311 -14.15 10.03 4.18
CA HIS A 311 -12.79 10.55 4.15
C HIS A 311 -11.76 9.41 4.14
N PHE A 312 -10.98 9.34 3.07
CA PHE A 312 -9.76 8.53 3.02
C PHE A 312 -8.67 9.24 3.83
N TYR A 313 -8.16 8.56 4.85
CA TYR A 313 -7.35 9.17 5.92
C TYR A 313 -5.84 9.11 5.67
N GLY A 314 -5.37 8.81 4.45
CA GLY A 314 -3.94 8.81 4.10
C GLY A 314 -3.09 8.04 5.12
N SER A 315 -2.22 8.74 5.84
CA SER A 315 -1.40 8.14 6.91
C SER A 315 -0.46 7.04 6.41
N SER A 316 0.00 7.14 5.16
CA SER A 316 0.91 6.16 4.57
C SER A 316 2.23 6.09 5.35
N TYR A 317 2.78 4.90 5.55
CA TYR A 317 3.98 4.68 6.37
C TYR A 317 4.73 3.41 5.97
N VAL A 318 5.98 3.31 6.45
CA VAL A 318 6.81 2.10 6.30
C VAL A 318 7.09 1.50 7.67
N ALA A 319 6.91 0.19 7.82
CA ALA A 319 7.33 -0.57 8.99
C ALA A 319 8.50 -1.50 8.68
N ALA A 320 9.38 -1.65 9.65
CA ALA A 320 10.61 -2.41 9.58
C ALA A 320 10.48 -3.75 10.31
N PRO A 321 11.30 -4.74 9.93
CA PRO A 321 11.28 -6.07 10.54
C PRO A 321 11.60 -6.06 12.04
N ASN A 322 12.34 -5.07 12.54
CA ASN A 322 12.69 -4.92 13.95
C ASN A 322 11.55 -4.35 14.83
N GLY A 323 10.37 -4.11 14.25
CA GLY A 323 9.20 -3.53 14.92
C GLY A 323 9.16 -1.99 14.94
N GLY A 324 10.21 -1.33 14.45
CA GLY A 324 10.22 0.10 14.17
C GLY A 324 9.33 0.47 12.99
N ARG A 325 8.87 1.72 12.92
CA ARG A 325 8.15 2.25 11.76
C ARG A 325 8.35 3.76 11.62
N THR A 326 8.18 4.26 10.40
CA THR A 326 8.14 5.70 10.17
C THR A 326 6.86 6.32 10.76
N PRO A 327 6.87 7.64 11.01
CA PRO A 327 5.68 8.46 11.05
C PRO A 327 4.77 8.24 9.83
N GLY A 328 3.49 8.55 10.01
CA GLY A 328 2.55 8.65 8.90
C GLY A 328 2.76 9.93 8.07
N LEU A 329 2.41 9.86 6.79
CA LEU A 329 2.04 11.05 6.03
C LEU A 329 0.74 11.65 6.57
N SER A 330 0.38 12.83 6.05
CA SER A 330 -0.84 13.55 6.38
C SER A 330 -2.09 12.68 6.20
N ARG A 331 -3.12 12.98 7.01
CA ARG A 331 -4.46 12.42 6.84
C ARG A 331 -5.27 13.12 5.75
N VAL A 332 -4.87 14.33 5.37
CA VAL A 332 -5.67 15.24 4.54
C VAL A 332 -4.96 15.72 3.27
N ASN A 333 -3.62 15.69 3.25
CA ASN A 333 -2.83 16.14 2.11
C ASN A 333 -2.33 14.98 1.26
N GLU A 334 -2.16 15.27 -0.03
CA GLU A 334 -1.34 14.46 -0.91
C GLU A 334 0.10 14.44 -0.42
N GLY A 335 0.83 13.37 -0.72
CA GLY A 335 2.22 13.29 -0.28
C GLY A 335 3.03 12.16 -0.88
N LEU A 336 4.34 12.34 -0.78
CA LEU A 336 5.39 11.41 -1.12
C LEU A 336 6.22 11.11 0.12
N LEU A 337 6.24 9.85 0.52
CA LEU A 337 7.12 9.35 1.58
C LEU A 337 8.30 8.63 0.95
N VAL A 338 9.50 9.18 1.13
CA VAL A 338 10.77 8.58 0.71
C VAL A 338 11.40 7.88 1.91
N VAL A 339 11.68 6.58 1.79
CA VAL A 339 12.34 5.82 2.86
C VAL A 339 13.55 5.07 2.32
N GLU A 340 14.72 5.36 2.86
CA GLU A 340 15.95 4.61 2.61
C GLU A 340 16.03 3.41 3.56
N LEU A 341 16.16 2.21 3.02
CA LEU A 341 16.15 0.94 3.73
C LEU A 341 17.46 0.21 3.47
N ASP A 342 18.05 -0.39 4.51
CA ASP A 342 19.06 -1.44 4.33
C ASP A 342 18.41 -2.82 4.41
N LEU A 343 18.35 -3.54 3.28
CA LEU A 343 17.74 -4.86 3.19
C LEU A 343 18.48 -5.92 4.02
N ASN A 344 19.72 -5.67 4.45
CA ASN A 344 20.43 -6.59 5.35
C ASN A 344 19.77 -6.70 6.73
N LEU A 345 19.00 -5.67 7.16
CA LEU A 345 18.27 -5.70 8.43
C LEU A 345 17.35 -6.93 8.53
N ILE A 346 16.80 -7.38 7.39
CA ILE A 346 15.94 -8.54 7.32
C ILE A 346 16.63 -9.77 7.90
N ARG A 347 17.82 -10.13 7.39
CA ARG A 347 18.55 -11.31 7.87
C ARG A 347 18.96 -11.14 9.33
N GLN A 348 19.44 -9.97 9.71
CA GLN A 348 19.85 -9.69 11.11
C GLN A 348 18.71 -9.92 12.11
N ILE A 349 17.49 -9.52 11.76
CA ILE A 349 16.32 -9.73 12.61
C ILE A 349 15.84 -11.19 12.55
N LYS A 350 15.91 -11.85 11.40
CA LYS A 350 15.57 -13.28 11.26
C LYS A 350 16.44 -14.13 12.18
N ASP A 351 17.75 -13.87 12.18
CA ASP A 351 18.73 -14.61 12.98
C ASP A 351 18.57 -14.29 14.48
N LYS A 352 18.28 -13.03 14.82
CA LYS A 352 18.11 -12.59 16.23
C LYS A 352 16.86 -13.17 16.89
N TRP A 353 15.72 -13.19 16.19
CA TRP A 353 14.43 -13.57 16.77
C TRP A 353 13.99 -14.99 16.42
N GLY A 354 14.45 -15.55 15.32
CA GLY A 354 14.20 -16.94 14.94
C GLY A 354 12.74 -17.24 14.54
N PHE A 355 11.91 -16.24 14.21
CA PHE A 355 10.49 -16.47 13.91
C PHE A 355 10.27 -17.49 12.79
N GLN A 356 11.01 -17.39 11.68
CA GLN A 356 10.90 -18.38 10.59
C GLN A 356 11.49 -19.74 10.98
N MET A 357 12.52 -19.77 11.82
CA MET A 357 13.10 -21.02 12.35
C MET A 357 12.08 -21.78 13.20
N THR A 358 11.22 -21.08 13.95
CA THR A 358 10.21 -21.68 14.83
C THR A 358 8.79 -21.68 14.25
N ALA A 359 8.63 -21.44 12.94
CA ALA A 359 7.32 -21.23 12.32
C ALA A 359 6.43 -22.49 12.25
N ARG A 360 7.01 -23.70 12.30
CA ARG A 360 6.29 -24.99 12.26
C ARG A 360 5.25 -25.09 11.13
N LEU A 361 5.62 -24.63 9.93
CA LEU A 361 4.70 -24.55 8.79
C LEU A 361 4.09 -25.91 8.40
N ASP A 362 4.80 -27.01 8.60
CA ASP A 362 4.31 -28.36 8.34
C ASP A 362 3.14 -28.77 9.26
N MET A 363 3.17 -28.33 10.52
CA MET A 363 2.09 -28.52 11.48
C MET A 363 0.87 -27.71 11.05
N TYR A 364 1.05 -26.41 10.81
CA TYR A 364 -0.05 -25.52 10.41
C TYR A 364 -0.66 -25.93 9.06
N ALA A 365 0.13 -26.42 8.11
CA ALA A 365 -0.39 -26.93 6.84
C ALA A 365 -1.34 -28.12 7.05
N LYS A 366 -0.99 -29.07 7.91
CA LYS A 366 -1.85 -30.22 8.24
C LYS A 366 -3.12 -29.79 8.98
N GLU A 367 -2.99 -28.88 9.94
CA GLU A 367 -4.12 -28.36 10.70
C GLU A 367 -5.10 -27.57 9.81
N LEU A 368 -4.59 -26.71 8.92
CA LEU A 368 -5.42 -25.98 7.97
C LEU A 368 -6.09 -26.93 6.97
N ALA A 369 -5.38 -27.94 6.45
CA ALA A 369 -5.95 -28.94 5.58
C ALA A 369 -7.09 -29.72 6.25
N ASN A 370 -6.95 -30.06 7.53
CA ASN A 370 -8.03 -30.66 8.31
C ASN A 370 -9.18 -29.67 8.54
N ALA A 371 -8.89 -28.41 8.86
CA ALA A 371 -9.89 -27.39 9.16
C ALA A 371 -10.81 -27.02 7.99
N VAL A 372 -10.34 -27.18 6.74
CA VAL A 372 -11.14 -26.91 5.54
C VAL A 372 -11.96 -28.12 5.05
N SER A 373 -11.81 -29.27 5.70
CA SER A 373 -12.62 -30.46 5.38
C SER A 373 -14.08 -30.28 5.75
N SER A 374 -15.00 -30.86 4.97
CA SER A 374 -16.44 -30.73 5.21
C SER A 374 -16.91 -31.40 6.50
N ASP A 375 -16.14 -32.37 7.02
CA ASP A 375 -16.41 -33.12 8.24
C ASP A 375 -15.57 -32.66 9.43
N PHE A 376 -14.89 -31.50 9.30
CA PHE A 376 -14.05 -30.93 10.35
C PHE A 376 -14.81 -30.80 11.67
N LYS A 377 -14.21 -31.34 12.74
CA LYS A 377 -14.65 -31.16 14.11
C LYS A 377 -13.60 -30.34 14.85
N PRO A 378 -13.96 -29.15 15.37
CA PRO A 378 -13.04 -28.36 16.17
C PRO A 378 -12.54 -29.16 17.38
N SER A 379 -11.24 -29.02 17.68
CA SER A 379 -10.61 -29.68 18.83
C SER A 379 -11.05 -29.02 20.15
N ILE A 380 -12.26 -29.34 20.61
CA ILE A 380 -12.87 -28.82 21.84
C ILE A 380 -12.91 -29.93 22.88
N ILE A 381 -12.26 -29.71 24.02
CA ILE A 381 -12.27 -30.62 25.17
C ILE A 381 -13.43 -30.24 26.09
N LYS A 382 -14.35 -31.18 26.34
CA LYS A 382 -15.44 -31.02 27.33
C LYS A 382 -15.05 -31.73 28.62
N GLY A 383 -15.34 -31.09 29.75
CA GLY A 383 -15.16 -31.65 31.10
C GLY A 383 -16.30 -32.55 31.52
#